data_AF-A0A5M6ISQ9-F1
#
_entry.id   AF-A0A5M6ISQ9-F1
#
_cell.length_a   1.000
_cell.length_b   1.000
_cell.length_c   1.000
_cell.angle_alpha   90.00
_cell.angle_beta   90.00
_cell.angle_gamma   90.00
#
_symmetry.space_group_name_H-M   'P 1'
#
loop_
_entity.id
_entity.type
_entity.pdbx_description
1 polymer ?
#
loop_
_entity_poly.entity_id
_entity_poly.type
_entity_poly.pdbx_seq_one_letter_code
_entity_poly.pdbx_strand_id
1 'polypeptide(L)'
;MPPRRRPTQQPAPSSAEANVPEEGDLDVAAASAVPPPQAPVESSSPEPGPPAEAEEASDDFTPLATERLILRPYKPEDAAELHRLINDWMVTRNLAAVPFPYRRELADEWIRSAAESLRQGTAYHLAVTGTEGEREIIVGGVGLRVDKARKTASLGYWVGQRFWRHGVASEAAARLARWALANLDLVRLEATAAHDNAGSVAVLRRIGFRQVGEGREKFLSLNAEQRVLRFQATREDLFGGPEPEVEPESCGPAPAGSSPLLLVAACALIDADGRVLLARRPEGKRMAGLWEFPGGKLNPGETPEAALIRELREELGIDVAAACLAPFAFASHRYERFHLLMPLFLCRRWKGRPQPREGQALAWVRPEKLSEYPMPEADLPLVPLLRDFL
;
A
#
# COMPACT_ATOMS: atom_id res chain seq x y z
N MET A 1 -51.58 -65.73 24.97
CA MET A 1 -52.77 -64.92 25.34
C MET A 1 -52.60 -63.51 24.80
N PRO A 2 -53.66 -62.91 24.22
CA PRO A 2 -53.67 -61.64 23.47
C PRO A 2 -53.81 -60.43 24.46
N PRO A 3 -54.16 -59.18 24.04
CA PRO A 3 -53.76 -58.31 22.92
C PRO A 3 -53.47 -56.83 23.34
N ARG A 4 -53.06 -56.00 22.35
CA ARG A 4 -53.41 -54.58 22.07
C ARG A 4 -53.50 -53.55 23.24
N ARG A 5 -52.86 -52.39 23.02
CA ARG A 5 -53.52 -51.04 22.95
C ARG A 5 -52.51 -49.91 22.60
N ARG A 6 -52.65 -49.31 21.42
CA ARG A 6 -52.64 -47.82 21.26
C ARG A 6 -53.99 -47.30 21.84
N PRO A 7 -54.30 -45.99 22.01
CA PRO A 7 -53.59 -44.76 21.59
C PRO A 7 -53.60 -43.63 22.66
N THR A 8 -52.86 -42.54 22.41
CA THR A 8 -53.37 -41.17 22.69
C THR A 8 -52.58 -40.13 21.90
N GLN A 9 -53.23 -39.54 20.90
CA GLN A 9 -52.92 -38.20 20.39
C GLN A 9 -53.51 -37.18 21.37
N GLN A 10 -52.77 -36.11 21.66
CA GLN A 10 -53.31 -34.85 22.14
C GLN A 10 -52.62 -33.68 21.40
N PRO A 11 -53.29 -32.52 21.31
CA PRO A 11 -53.27 -31.66 20.13
C PRO A 11 -52.28 -30.49 20.22
N ALA A 12 -52.05 -29.85 19.08
CA ALA A 12 -51.36 -28.57 18.95
C ALA A 12 -52.15 -27.42 19.61
N PRO A 13 -51.46 -26.38 20.10
CA PRO A 13 -52.00 -25.04 20.12
C PRO A 13 -51.42 -24.17 18.99
N SER A 14 -52.35 -23.41 18.44
CA SER A 14 -52.27 -22.39 17.41
C SER A 14 -51.55 -21.11 17.85
N SER A 15 -51.19 -20.32 16.84
CA SER A 15 -51.14 -18.85 16.79
C SER A 15 -49.99 -18.10 17.46
N ALA A 16 -49.16 -17.48 16.62
CA ALA A 16 -48.84 -16.05 16.72
C ALA A 16 -48.31 -15.56 15.36
N GLU A 17 -49.23 -15.13 14.49
CA GLU A 17 -48.95 -14.06 13.53
C GLU A 17 -48.66 -12.78 14.33
N ALA A 18 -47.56 -12.10 14.02
CA ALA A 18 -47.41 -10.69 14.37
C ALA A 18 -46.41 -10.00 13.43
N ASN A 19 -46.98 -9.17 12.58
CA ASN A 19 -46.50 -7.87 12.12
C ASN A 19 -45.13 -7.74 11.45
N VAL A 20 -45.23 -7.54 10.14
CA VAL A 20 -44.49 -6.55 9.36
C VAL A 20 -44.48 -5.18 10.06
N PRO A 21 -43.34 -4.49 10.11
CA PRO A 21 -43.29 -3.04 10.03
C PRO A 21 -42.90 -2.61 8.61
N GLU A 22 -43.76 -1.78 8.01
CA GLU A 22 -43.50 -1.00 6.80
C GLU A 22 -42.39 0.04 7.04
N GLU A 23 -41.60 0.21 5.98
CA GLU A 23 -40.84 1.37 5.50
C GLU A 23 -40.37 2.47 6.46
N GLY A 24 -39.06 2.68 6.43
CA GLY A 24 -38.40 3.91 6.85
C GLY A 24 -37.09 4.08 6.08
N ASP A 25 -37.14 4.92 5.05
CA ASP A 25 -36.06 5.42 4.20
C ASP A 25 -34.67 5.45 4.86
N LEU A 26 -33.72 4.71 4.29
CA LEU A 26 -32.32 5.14 4.15
C LEU A 26 -31.72 4.46 2.92
N ASP A 27 -31.94 5.10 1.77
CA ASP A 27 -31.36 4.79 0.48
C ASP A 27 -29.85 5.08 0.50
N VAL A 28 -29.05 4.14 1.03
CA VAL A 28 -27.59 4.26 1.09
C VAL A 28 -26.99 3.57 -0.13
N ALA A 29 -26.87 4.35 -1.20
CA ALA A 29 -26.21 3.99 -2.45
C ALA A 29 -24.93 3.17 -2.21
N ALA A 30 -24.89 1.99 -2.84
CA ALA A 30 -23.79 1.05 -2.81
C ALA A 30 -22.51 1.68 -3.38
N ALA A 31 -21.51 1.86 -2.52
CA ALA A 31 -20.22 2.44 -2.89
C ALA A 31 -19.09 1.49 -2.53
N SER A 32 -18.73 0.59 -3.47
CA SER A 32 -17.34 0.24 -3.85
C SER A 32 -17.22 -0.99 -4.75
N ALA A 33 -16.02 -1.11 -5.30
CA ALA A 33 -15.63 -1.69 -6.57
C ALA A 33 -16.26 -0.97 -7.78
N VAL A 34 -15.41 -0.65 -8.75
CA VAL A 34 -15.90 -0.29 -10.09
C VAL A 34 -16.54 -1.56 -10.67
N PRO A 35 -17.84 -1.54 -11.03
CA PRO A 35 -18.47 -2.71 -11.63
C PRO A 35 -18.00 -2.93 -13.07
N PRO A 36 -17.61 -4.15 -13.49
CA PRO A 36 -17.56 -4.50 -14.90
C PRO A 36 -18.99 -4.60 -15.45
N PRO A 37 -19.18 -4.41 -16.76
CA PRO A 37 -20.50 -4.35 -17.37
C PRO A 37 -21.28 -5.66 -17.15
N GLN A 38 -22.53 -5.50 -16.74
CA GLN A 38 -23.56 -6.49 -17.04
C GLN A 38 -23.84 -6.41 -18.55
N ALA A 39 -24.07 -7.56 -19.19
CA ALA A 39 -24.48 -7.62 -20.59
C ALA A 39 -25.69 -6.71 -20.82
N PRO A 40 -25.76 -5.97 -21.94
CA PRO A 40 -26.88 -5.08 -22.22
C PRO A 40 -28.19 -5.87 -22.23
N VAL A 41 -29.14 -5.44 -21.41
CA VAL A 41 -30.55 -5.82 -21.55
C VAL A 41 -31.06 -5.10 -22.80
N GLU A 42 -31.53 -5.86 -23.79
CA GLU A 42 -32.20 -5.32 -24.96
C GLU A 42 -33.39 -4.44 -24.51
N SER A 43 -33.36 -3.14 -24.80
CA SER A 43 -34.60 -2.40 -25.03
C SER A 43 -34.41 -1.25 -26.03
N SER A 44 -35.27 -1.33 -27.05
CA SER A 44 -35.64 -0.39 -28.11
C SER A 44 -35.04 1.03 -28.14
N SER A 45 -34.50 1.37 -29.31
CA SER A 45 -34.17 2.71 -29.81
C SER A 45 -35.31 3.75 -29.69
N PRO A 46 -34.95 5.04 -29.64
CA PRO A 46 -35.44 5.98 -30.65
C PRO A 46 -34.32 6.81 -31.32
N GLU A 47 -34.63 7.31 -32.51
CA GLU A 47 -33.75 8.01 -33.47
C GLU A 47 -33.04 9.27 -32.95
N PRO A 48 -31.90 9.68 -33.55
CA PRO A 48 -31.11 10.83 -33.12
C PRO A 48 -31.67 12.16 -33.66
N GLY A 49 -31.78 13.16 -32.77
CA GLY A 49 -31.94 14.57 -33.13
C GLY A 49 -30.62 15.20 -33.60
N PRO A 50 -30.66 16.36 -34.29
CA PRO A 50 -29.49 16.93 -34.97
C PRO A 50 -28.42 17.45 -34.00
N PRO A 51 -27.15 17.51 -34.44
CA PRO A 51 -26.00 17.75 -33.57
C PRO A 51 -25.95 19.22 -33.14
N ALA A 52 -26.09 19.45 -31.83
CA ALA A 52 -25.61 20.69 -31.22
C ALA A 52 -24.08 20.61 -31.14
N GLU A 53 -23.45 21.69 -31.57
CA GLU A 53 -22.02 21.91 -31.76
C GLU A 53 -21.17 21.32 -30.63
N ALA A 54 -20.40 20.28 -30.97
CA ALA A 54 -19.41 19.68 -30.10
C ALA A 54 -18.22 20.62 -30.00
N GLU A 55 -18.06 21.29 -28.86
CA GLU A 55 -16.75 21.80 -28.45
C GLU A 55 -15.78 20.60 -28.43
N GLU A 56 -14.77 20.65 -29.29
CA GLU A 56 -13.74 19.63 -29.44
C GLU A 56 -12.98 19.42 -28.13
N ALA A 57 -13.41 18.42 -27.34
CA ALA A 57 -12.72 17.98 -26.13
C ALA A 57 -11.46 17.19 -26.53
N SER A 58 -10.29 17.68 -26.13
CA SER A 58 -9.00 17.04 -26.37
C SER A 58 -8.94 15.62 -25.80
N ASP A 59 -8.55 14.67 -26.65
CA ASP A 59 -8.59 13.21 -26.44
C ASP A 59 -7.48 12.64 -25.50
N ASP A 60 -6.73 13.48 -24.78
CA ASP A 60 -5.44 13.05 -24.21
C ASP A 60 -5.35 13.23 -22.69
N PHE A 61 -5.70 12.18 -21.94
CA PHE A 61 -5.39 12.11 -20.51
C PHE A 61 -3.88 11.97 -20.33
N THR A 62 -3.24 13.00 -19.75
CA THR A 62 -1.81 12.96 -19.47
C THR A 62 -1.47 11.90 -18.42
N PRO A 63 -0.58 10.93 -18.71
CA PRO A 63 -0.17 9.93 -17.73
C PRO A 63 0.38 10.53 -16.43
N LEU A 64 0.04 9.90 -15.31
CA LEU A 64 0.46 10.33 -13.99
C LEU A 64 1.70 9.53 -13.56
N ALA A 65 2.87 10.15 -13.61
CA ALA A 65 4.08 9.57 -13.06
C ALA A 65 4.08 9.61 -11.52
N THR A 66 4.64 8.56 -10.92
CA THR A 66 5.06 8.48 -9.51
C THR A 66 6.57 8.27 -9.45
N GLU A 67 7.11 7.94 -8.27
CA GLU A 67 8.53 7.65 -8.10
C GLU A 67 8.97 6.40 -8.89
N ARG A 68 8.11 5.37 -8.94
CA ARG A 68 8.43 4.07 -9.57
C ARG A 68 7.43 3.60 -10.61
N LEU A 69 6.26 4.23 -10.71
CA LEU A 69 5.12 3.76 -11.50
C LEU A 69 4.64 4.85 -12.45
N ILE A 70 3.95 4.42 -13.49
CA ILE A 70 3.20 5.29 -14.39
C ILE A 70 1.74 4.85 -14.38
N LEU A 71 0.83 5.77 -14.11
CA LEU A 71 -0.61 5.57 -14.24
C LEU A 71 -1.06 6.12 -15.58
N ARG A 72 -1.48 5.25 -16.49
CA ARG A 72 -1.88 5.63 -17.84
C ARG A 72 -3.19 4.97 -18.24
N PRO A 73 -3.91 5.51 -19.24
CA PRO A 73 -5.04 4.81 -19.82
C PRO A 73 -4.64 3.40 -20.29
N TYR A 74 -5.58 2.46 -20.19
CA TYR A 74 -5.38 1.12 -20.74
C TYR A 74 -5.28 1.17 -22.27
N LYS A 75 -4.36 0.40 -22.81
CA LYS A 75 -4.22 0.16 -24.24
C LYS A 75 -4.83 -1.19 -24.61
N PRO A 76 -5.33 -1.41 -25.83
CA PRO A 76 -5.87 -2.71 -26.23
C PRO A 76 -4.89 -3.89 -26.01
N GLU A 77 -3.58 -3.65 -26.14
CA GLU A 77 -2.54 -4.67 -25.96
C GLU A 77 -2.41 -5.14 -24.50
N ASP A 78 -2.88 -4.32 -23.55
CA ASP A 78 -2.84 -4.60 -22.12
C ASP A 78 -3.80 -5.73 -21.71
N ALA A 79 -4.81 -6.05 -22.54
CA ALA A 79 -5.88 -6.97 -22.21
C ALA A 79 -5.38 -8.36 -21.79
N ALA A 80 -4.34 -8.88 -22.44
CA ALA A 80 -3.79 -10.19 -22.14
C ALA A 80 -3.15 -10.24 -20.75
N GLU A 81 -2.38 -9.23 -20.40
CA GLU A 81 -1.68 -9.16 -19.12
C GLU A 81 -2.63 -8.78 -17.98
N LEU A 82 -3.56 -7.87 -18.23
CA LEU A 82 -4.67 -7.56 -17.31
C LEU A 82 -5.43 -8.84 -16.95
N HIS A 83 -5.88 -9.60 -17.96
CA HIS A 83 -6.59 -10.86 -17.75
C HIS A 83 -5.75 -11.85 -16.93
N ARG A 84 -4.45 -11.97 -17.23
CA ARG A 84 -3.53 -12.87 -16.49
C ARG A 84 -3.42 -12.51 -15.01
N LEU A 85 -3.32 -11.22 -14.69
CA LEU A 85 -3.13 -10.74 -13.33
C LEU A 85 -4.43 -10.72 -12.52
N ILE A 86 -5.55 -10.36 -13.16
CA ILE A 86 -6.84 -10.28 -12.48
C ILE A 86 -7.46 -11.66 -12.27
N ASN A 87 -7.24 -12.63 -13.16
CA ASN A 87 -7.74 -14.00 -13.04
C ASN A 87 -6.96 -14.85 -12.00
N ASP A 88 -6.43 -14.20 -10.96
CA ASP A 88 -5.84 -14.80 -9.77
C ASP A 88 -6.87 -14.74 -8.63
N TRP A 89 -7.17 -15.89 -8.03
CA TRP A 89 -8.12 -16.00 -6.92
C TRP A 89 -7.75 -15.10 -5.72
N MET A 90 -6.46 -14.98 -5.41
CA MET A 90 -5.98 -14.18 -4.29
C MET A 90 -6.24 -12.69 -4.50
N VAL A 91 -6.28 -12.25 -5.76
CA VAL A 91 -6.64 -10.89 -6.16
C VAL A 91 -8.16 -10.75 -6.19
N THR A 92 -8.85 -11.56 -6.98
CA THR A 92 -10.28 -11.39 -7.30
C THR A 92 -11.21 -11.58 -6.10
N ARG A 93 -10.87 -12.45 -5.13
CA ARG A 93 -11.69 -12.63 -3.92
C ARG A 93 -11.93 -11.34 -3.11
N ASN A 94 -11.05 -10.35 -3.30
CA ASN A 94 -11.09 -9.06 -2.63
C ASN A 94 -11.77 -7.95 -3.45
N LEU A 95 -12.24 -8.26 -4.67
CA LEU A 95 -12.83 -7.30 -5.59
C LEU A 95 -14.33 -7.57 -5.70
N ALA A 96 -15.15 -6.66 -5.16
CA ALA A 96 -16.59 -6.89 -5.06
C ALA A 96 -17.25 -7.12 -6.42
N ALA A 97 -16.76 -6.47 -7.47
CA ALA A 97 -17.42 -6.53 -8.77
C ALA A 97 -16.73 -7.43 -9.81
N VAL A 98 -15.64 -8.13 -9.49
CA VAL A 98 -14.95 -8.96 -10.48
C VAL A 98 -15.47 -10.41 -10.39
N PRO A 99 -16.00 -11.00 -11.47
CA PRO A 99 -16.40 -12.41 -11.47
C PRO A 99 -15.17 -13.33 -11.48
N PHE A 100 -15.32 -14.54 -10.94
CA PHE A 100 -14.31 -15.58 -11.01
C PHE A 100 -14.92 -16.90 -11.54
N PRO A 101 -14.33 -17.56 -12.55
CA PRO A 101 -13.15 -17.14 -13.32
C PRO A 101 -13.43 -15.90 -14.20
N TYR A 102 -12.42 -15.05 -14.39
CA TYR A 102 -12.53 -13.86 -15.22
C TYR A 102 -12.31 -14.24 -16.69
N ARG A 103 -13.30 -14.00 -17.55
CA ARG A 103 -13.21 -14.32 -18.99
C ARG A 103 -12.37 -13.29 -19.73
N ARG A 104 -11.64 -13.72 -20.77
CA ARG A 104 -10.80 -12.83 -21.58
C ARG A 104 -11.60 -11.73 -22.25
N GLU A 105 -12.77 -12.05 -22.79
CA GLU A 105 -13.63 -11.08 -23.48
C GLU A 105 -14.01 -9.88 -22.57
N LEU A 106 -14.15 -10.13 -21.25
CA LEU A 106 -14.43 -9.07 -20.28
C LEU A 106 -13.28 -8.07 -20.13
N ALA A 107 -12.03 -8.49 -20.36
CA ALA A 107 -10.87 -7.58 -20.33
C ALA A 107 -10.93 -6.58 -21.49
N ASP A 108 -11.26 -7.06 -22.69
CA ASP A 108 -11.34 -6.22 -23.90
C ASP A 108 -12.53 -5.24 -23.81
N GLU A 109 -13.69 -5.71 -23.34
CA GLU A 109 -14.87 -4.88 -23.07
C GLU A 109 -14.59 -3.83 -21.99
N TRP A 110 -13.89 -4.22 -20.92
CA TRP A 110 -13.48 -3.34 -19.85
C TRP A 110 -12.58 -2.20 -20.33
N ILE A 111 -11.54 -2.52 -21.10
CA ILE A 111 -10.61 -1.50 -21.62
C ILE A 111 -11.35 -0.50 -22.51
N ARG A 112 -12.29 -0.98 -23.33
CA ARG A 112 -13.13 -0.12 -24.18
C ARG A 112 -14.01 0.81 -23.35
N SER A 113 -14.72 0.26 -22.36
CA SER A 113 -15.60 1.03 -21.46
C SER A 113 -14.82 2.03 -20.59
N ALA A 114 -13.62 1.67 -20.15
CA ALA A 114 -12.72 2.54 -19.40
C ALA A 114 -12.30 3.76 -20.24
N ALA A 115 -11.94 3.57 -21.51
CA ALA A 115 -11.60 4.68 -22.40
C ALA A 115 -12.78 5.62 -22.64
N GLU A 116 -13.99 5.09 -22.77
CA GLU A 116 -15.19 5.91 -22.92
C GLU A 116 -15.53 6.71 -21.67
N SER A 117 -15.50 6.07 -20.50
CA SER A 117 -15.77 6.73 -19.21
C SER A 117 -14.74 7.83 -18.90
N LEU A 118 -13.49 7.62 -19.34
CA LEU A 118 -12.41 8.60 -19.24
C LEU A 118 -12.70 9.84 -20.09
N ARG A 119 -13.09 9.65 -21.36
CA ARG A 119 -13.49 10.77 -22.24
C ARG A 119 -14.68 11.55 -21.70
N GLN A 120 -15.63 10.88 -21.05
CA GLN A 120 -16.80 11.52 -20.43
C GLN A 120 -16.49 12.15 -19.06
N GLY A 121 -15.30 11.90 -18.50
CA GLY A 121 -14.92 12.29 -17.14
C GLY A 121 -15.82 11.70 -16.06
N THR A 122 -16.49 10.58 -16.34
CA THR A 122 -17.37 9.85 -15.40
C THR A 122 -16.57 8.81 -14.61
N ALA A 123 -15.47 8.31 -15.17
CA ALA A 123 -14.54 7.46 -14.45
C ALA A 123 -13.12 7.53 -15.03
N TYR A 124 -12.11 7.37 -14.18
CA TYR A 124 -10.70 7.41 -14.51
C TYR A 124 -10.08 6.06 -14.18
N HIS A 125 -10.24 5.06 -15.06
CA HIS A 125 -9.65 3.73 -14.87
C HIS A 125 -8.31 3.65 -15.61
N LEU A 126 -7.24 3.52 -14.83
CA LEU A 126 -5.87 3.57 -15.34
C LEU A 126 -5.16 2.25 -15.05
N ALA A 127 -4.31 1.85 -15.99
CA ALA A 127 -3.32 0.81 -15.79
C ALA A 127 -2.23 1.34 -14.86
N VAL A 128 -1.86 0.55 -13.86
CA VAL A 128 -0.65 0.79 -13.06
C VAL A 128 0.49 0.04 -13.74
N THR A 129 1.47 0.78 -14.25
CA THR A 129 2.62 0.22 -14.96
C THR A 129 3.91 0.46 -14.20
N GLY A 130 4.82 -0.50 -14.30
CA GLY A 130 6.20 -0.41 -13.82
C GLY A 130 7.17 -0.92 -14.89
N THR A 131 8.45 -1.03 -14.56
CA THR A 131 9.48 -1.51 -15.48
C THR A 131 10.09 -2.83 -14.99
N GLU A 132 10.27 -3.78 -15.90
CA GLU A 132 11.07 -4.99 -15.69
C GLU A 132 12.15 -5.02 -16.76
N GLY A 133 13.37 -4.63 -16.38
CA GLY A 133 14.43 -4.28 -17.34
C GLY A 133 14.05 -3.05 -18.16
N GLU A 134 14.08 -3.18 -19.49
CA GLU A 134 13.67 -2.12 -20.43
C GLU A 134 12.19 -2.19 -20.82
N ARG A 135 11.44 -3.18 -20.34
CA ARG A 135 10.03 -3.40 -20.74
C ARG A 135 9.06 -2.80 -19.72
N GLU A 136 8.09 -2.07 -20.24
CA GLU A 136 6.90 -1.67 -19.47
C GLU A 136 6.07 -2.93 -19.18
N ILE A 137 5.69 -3.12 -17.92
CA ILE A 137 4.80 -4.19 -17.48
C ILE A 137 3.63 -3.62 -16.70
N ILE A 138 2.48 -4.26 -16.80
CA ILE A 138 1.34 -3.97 -15.95
C ILE A 138 1.54 -4.66 -14.61
N VAL A 139 1.33 -3.92 -13.53
CA VAL A 139 1.41 -4.46 -12.17
C VAL A 139 0.05 -4.46 -11.47
N GLY A 140 -0.94 -3.74 -12.01
CA GLY A 140 -2.29 -3.67 -11.48
C GLY A 140 -3.15 -2.61 -12.14
N GLY A 141 -4.25 -2.25 -11.48
CA GLY A 141 -5.17 -1.22 -11.90
C GLY A 141 -5.56 -0.29 -10.75
N VAL A 142 -5.74 0.99 -11.06
CA VAL A 142 -6.24 1.99 -10.13
C VAL A 142 -7.32 2.80 -10.83
N GLY A 143 -8.35 3.20 -10.10
CA GLY A 143 -9.33 4.08 -10.72
C GLY A 143 -10.29 4.76 -9.78
N LEU A 144 -10.98 5.73 -10.35
CA LEU A 144 -11.99 6.54 -9.69
C LEU A 144 -13.28 6.51 -10.50
N ARG A 145 -14.42 6.48 -9.83
CA ARG A 145 -15.73 6.73 -10.45
C ARG A 145 -16.30 8.00 -9.86
N VAL A 146 -16.66 8.97 -10.70
CA VAL A 146 -17.11 10.29 -10.29
C VAL A 146 -18.63 10.35 -10.23
N ASP A 147 -19.16 10.75 -9.08
CA ASP A 147 -20.53 11.21 -8.93
C ASP A 147 -20.54 12.74 -9.01
N LYS A 148 -20.85 13.27 -10.19
CA LYS A 148 -20.86 14.72 -10.45
C LYS A 148 -21.95 15.44 -9.65
N ALA A 149 -23.05 14.76 -9.32
CA ALA A 149 -24.16 15.36 -8.56
C ALA A 149 -23.78 15.54 -7.09
N ARG A 150 -23.14 14.52 -6.49
CA ARG A 150 -22.68 14.59 -5.09
C ARG A 150 -21.30 15.24 -4.94
N LYS A 151 -20.61 15.52 -6.06
CA LYS A 151 -19.20 15.95 -6.09
C LYS A 151 -18.31 15.02 -5.28
N THR A 152 -18.54 13.71 -5.40
CA THR A 152 -17.72 12.68 -4.75
C THR A 152 -17.14 11.74 -5.80
N ALA A 153 -16.09 11.01 -5.44
CA ALA A 153 -15.61 9.93 -6.29
C ALA A 153 -15.21 8.70 -5.48
N SER A 154 -15.59 7.51 -5.97
CA SER A 154 -15.21 6.23 -5.38
C SER A 154 -13.85 5.77 -5.93
N LEU A 155 -12.85 5.63 -5.06
CA LEU A 155 -11.53 5.12 -5.36
C LEU A 155 -11.48 3.59 -5.21
N GLY A 156 -10.90 2.92 -6.20
CA GLY A 156 -10.62 1.49 -6.18
C GLY A 156 -9.25 1.18 -6.77
N TYR A 157 -8.65 0.08 -6.34
CA TYR A 157 -7.38 -0.39 -6.86
C TYR A 157 -7.23 -1.89 -6.66
N TRP A 158 -6.40 -2.50 -7.49
CA TRP A 158 -5.98 -3.89 -7.38
C TRP A 158 -4.56 -4.02 -7.92
N VAL A 159 -3.81 -4.95 -7.36
CA VAL A 159 -2.41 -5.20 -7.73
C VAL A 159 -2.25 -6.71 -7.90
N GLY A 160 -1.51 -7.15 -8.92
CA GLY A 160 -1.21 -8.56 -9.11
C GLY A 160 -0.42 -9.13 -7.92
N GLN A 161 -0.68 -10.38 -7.54
CA GLN A 161 -0.11 -10.98 -6.32
C GLN A 161 1.43 -10.88 -6.26
N ARG A 162 2.09 -11.04 -7.42
CA ARG A 162 3.55 -10.91 -7.58
C ARG A 162 4.11 -9.57 -7.08
N PHE A 163 3.32 -8.51 -7.08
CA PHE A 163 3.75 -7.14 -6.77
C PHE A 163 3.27 -6.64 -5.41
N TRP A 164 2.66 -7.51 -4.59
CA TRP A 164 2.21 -7.15 -3.24
C TRP A 164 3.37 -6.85 -2.31
N ARG A 165 3.11 -6.07 -1.24
CA ARG A 165 4.09 -5.68 -0.20
C ARG A 165 5.26 -4.81 -0.68
N HIS A 166 5.25 -4.36 -1.92
CA HIS A 166 6.24 -3.42 -2.47
C HIS A 166 5.76 -1.96 -2.50
N GLY A 167 4.60 -1.65 -1.91
CA GLY A 167 4.03 -0.30 -1.85
C GLY A 167 3.25 0.16 -3.09
N VAL A 168 3.13 -0.69 -4.12
CA VAL A 168 2.48 -0.36 -5.41
C VAL A 168 1.08 0.21 -5.25
N ALA A 169 0.23 -0.45 -4.44
CA ALA A 169 -1.14 0.00 -4.20
C ALA A 169 -1.20 1.38 -3.54
N SER A 170 -0.40 1.61 -2.49
CA SER A 170 -0.33 2.90 -1.80
C SER A 170 0.15 4.02 -2.71
N GLU A 171 1.20 3.76 -3.50
CA GLU A 171 1.78 4.74 -4.41
C GLU A 171 0.79 5.13 -5.52
N ALA A 172 0.17 4.15 -6.18
CA ALA A 172 -0.80 4.39 -7.24
C ALA A 172 -2.07 5.08 -6.71
N ALA A 173 -2.64 4.59 -5.60
CA ALA A 173 -3.86 5.14 -5.02
C ALA A 173 -3.64 6.57 -4.50
N ALA A 174 -2.52 6.84 -3.81
CA ALA A 174 -2.20 8.19 -3.35
C ALA A 174 -2.05 9.18 -4.51
N ARG A 175 -1.34 8.77 -5.57
CA ARG A 175 -1.11 9.62 -6.74
C ARG A 175 -2.41 9.99 -7.43
N LEU A 176 -3.30 9.02 -7.63
CA LEU A 176 -4.59 9.25 -8.28
C LEU A 176 -5.53 10.07 -7.38
N ALA A 177 -5.59 9.77 -6.07
CA ALA A 177 -6.42 10.49 -5.11
C ALA A 177 -6.06 11.99 -5.05
N ARG A 178 -4.75 12.30 -4.94
CA ARG A 178 -4.27 13.69 -4.98
C ARG A 178 -4.60 14.36 -6.32
N TRP A 179 -4.33 13.69 -7.44
CA TRP A 179 -4.67 14.25 -8.75
C TRP A 179 -6.16 14.60 -8.85
N ALA A 180 -7.04 13.69 -8.43
CA ALA A 180 -8.47 13.88 -8.53
C ALA A 180 -8.95 15.05 -7.68
N LEU A 181 -8.52 15.14 -6.41
CA LEU A 181 -8.92 16.25 -5.56
C LEU A 181 -8.31 17.58 -6.03
N ALA A 182 -7.15 17.59 -6.69
CA ALA A 182 -6.55 18.81 -7.24
C ALA A 182 -7.16 19.28 -8.57
N ASN A 183 -7.59 18.34 -9.44
CA ASN A 183 -7.99 18.65 -10.82
C ASN A 183 -9.49 18.52 -11.08
N LEU A 184 -10.23 17.82 -10.21
CA LEU A 184 -11.68 17.64 -10.34
C LEU A 184 -12.42 18.46 -9.28
N ASP A 185 -13.63 18.88 -9.61
CA ASP A 185 -14.54 19.57 -8.68
C ASP A 185 -15.20 18.56 -7.72
N LEU A 186 -14.38 18.05 -6.80
CA LEU A 186 -14.77 17.06 -5.79
C LEU A 186 -14.63 17.64 -4.39
N VAL A 187 -15.62 17.36 -3.55
CA VAL A 187 -15.63 17.71 -2.12
C VAL A 187 -14.90 16.64 -1.30
N ARG A 188 -15.04 15.37 -1.68
CA ARG A 188 -14.38 14.23 -1.02
C ARG A 188 -14.23 13.03 -1.94
N LEU A 189 -13.30 12.15 -1.57
CA LEU A 189 -13.15 10.80 -2.10
C LEU A 189 -13.72 9.79 -1.11
N GLU A 190 -14.26 8.71 -1.63
CA GLU A 190 -14.81 7.58 -0.88
C GLU A 190 -14.11 6.29 -1.32
N ALA A 191 -13.93 5.36 -0.41
CA ALA A 191 -13.39 4.04 -0.72
C ALA A 191 -13.97 3.00 0.22
N THR A 192 -13.93 1.74 -0.18
CA THR A 192 -14.37 0.64 0.67
C THR A 192 -13.39 -0.51 0.57
N ALA A 193 -13.26 -1.24 1.67
CA ALA A 193 -12.39 -2.40 1.78
C ALA A 193 -13.13 -3.52 2.50
N ALA A 194 -13.01 -4.76 2.03
CA ALA A 194 -13.50 -5.91 2.78
C ALA A 194 -12.88 -5.92 4.19
N HIS A 195 -13.68 -6.24 5.20
CA HIS A 195 -13.26 -6.19 6.60
C HIS A 195 -12.05 -7.09 6.90
N ASP A 196 -11.93 -8.21 6.19
CA ASP A 196 -10.82 -9.16 6.27
C ASP A 196 -9.62 -8.81 5.37
N ASN A 197 -9.75 -7.78 4.51
CA ASN A 197 -8.68 -7.30 3.64
C ASN A 197 -7.80 -6.26 4.36
N ALA A 198 -6.99 -6.74 5.29
CA ALA A 198 -6.04 -5.91 6.05
C ALA A 198 -5.08 -5.10 5.16
N GLY A 199 -4.76 -5.59 3.95
CA GLY A 199 -3.92 -4.90 2.98
C GLY A 199 -4.55 -3.60 2.47
N SER A 200 -5.81 -3.67 2.02
CA SER A 200 -6.55 -2.49 1.54
C SER A 200 -6.80 -1.47 2.66
N VAL A 201 -7.14 -1.95 3.86
CA VAL A 201 -7.30 -1.09 5.05
C VAL A 201 -6.01 -0.34 5.39
N ALA A 202 -4.87 -1.03 5.37
CA ALA A 202 -3.58 -0.41 5.63
C ALA A 202 -3.19 0.61 4.55
N VAL A 203 -3.52 0.34 3.28
CA VAL A 203 -3.30 1.27 2.17
C VAL A 203 -4.14 2.53 2.36
N LEU A 204 -5.46 2.42 2.59
CA LEU A 204 -6.36 3.56 2.74
C LEU A 204 -5.95 4.46 3.91
N ARG A 205 -5.64 3.88 5.08
CA ARG A 205 -5.14 4.65 6.23
C ARG A 205 -3.83 5.35 5.93
N ARG A 206 -2.89 4.67 5.27
CA ARG A 206 -1.58 5.26 4.92
C ARG A 206 -1.70 6.45 3.98
N ILE A 207 -2.65 6.43 3.04
CA ILE A 207 -2.82 7.51 2.07
C ILE A 207 -3.72 8.65 2.58
N GLY A 208 -4.12 8.63 3.86
CA GLY A 208 -4.89 9.72 4.49
C GLY A 208 -6.41 9.53 4.52
N PHE A 209 -6.93 8.35 4.12
CA PHE A 209 -8.36 8.10 4.25
C PHE A 209 -8.74 7.72 5.68
N ARG A 210 -9.81 8.33 6.18
CA ARG A 210 -10.40 8.06 7.50
C ARG A 210 -11.56 7.08 7.37
N GLN A 211 -11.63 6.13 8.29
CA GLN A 211 -12.75 5.20 8.36
C GLN A 211 -13.98 5.94 8.92
N VAL A 212 -15.11 5.85 8.22
CA VAL A 212 -16.36 6.54 8.58
C VAL A 212 -17.49 5.61 8.95
N GLY A 213 -17.35 4.32 8.69
CA GLY A 213 -18.35 3.34 9.07
C GLY A 213 -18.09 1.96 8.51
N GLU A 214 -19.10 1.11 8.63
CA GLU A 214 -19.11 -0.24 8.08
C GLU A 214 -20.38 -0.43 7.21
N GLY A 215 -20.36 -1.43 6.35
CA GLY A 215 -21.49 -1.79 5.51
C GLY A 215 -21.41 -3.23 5.03
N ARG A 216 -22.30 -3.58 4.10
CA ARG A 216 -22.25 -4.84 3.36
C ARG A 216 -22.26 -4.55 1.87
N GLU A 217 -21.49 -5.33 1.13
CA GLU A 217 -21.44 -5.28 -0.33
C GLU A 217 -21.47 -6.70 -0.90
N LYS A 218 -22.11 -6.87 -2.06
CA LYS A 218 -22.14 -8.14 -2.76
C LYS A 218 -20.85 -8.34 -3.55
N PHE A 219 -20.16 -9.45 -3.28
CA PHE A 219 -18.94 -9.85 -3.99
C PHE A 219 -19.30 -10.89 -5.05
N LEU A 220 -19.17 -10.54 -6.33
CA LEU A 220 -19.51 -11.42 -7.46
C LEU A 220 -18.66 -12.69 -7.46
N SER A 221 -17.37 -12.60 -7.13
CA SER A 221 -16.46 -13.74 -7.04
C SER A 221 -16.87 -14.78 -6.00
N LEU A 222 -17.54 -14.36 -4.92
CA LEU A 222 -17.99 -15.22 -3.84
C LEU A 222 -19.48 -15.57 -3.93
N ASN A 223 -20.21 -14.91 -4.84
CA ASN A 223 -21.66 -14.91 -4.91
C ASN A 223 -22.32 -14.69 -3.53
N ALA A 224 -21.72 -13.83 -2.70
CA ALA A 224 -22.11 -13.60 -1.31
C ALA A 224 -21.91 -12.14 -0.90
N GLU A 225 -22.62 -11.70 0.14
CA GLU A 225 -22.36 -10.40 0.76
C GLU A 225 -21.20 -10.49 1.75
N GLN A 226 -20.33 -9.49 1.74
CA GLN A 226 -19.24 -9.34 2.69
C GLN A 226 -19.37 -8.05 3.48
N ARG A 227 -18.87 -8.07 4.71
CA ARG A 227 -18.70 -6.86 5.53
C ARG A 227 -17.59 -6.02 4.92
N VAL A 228 -17.87 -4.73 4.73
CA VAL A 228 -16.90 -3.75 4.22
C VAL A 228 -16.74 -2.60 5.23
N LEU A 229 -15.55 -2.04 5.27
CA LEU A 229 -15.23 -0.81 5.98
C LEU A 229 -15.29 0.35 4.98
N ARG A 230 -16.01 1.41 5.33
CA ARG A 230 -16.15 2.63 4.51
C ARG A 230 -15.14 3.68 4.92
N PHE A 231 -14.52 4.28 3.94
CA PHE A 231 -13.45 5.27 4.10
C PHE A 231 -13.75 6.53 3.29
N GLN A 232 -13.29 7.68 3.79
CA GLN A 232 -13.34 8.94 3.06
C GLN A 232 -12.06 9.76 3.21
N ALA A 233 -11.79 10.65 2.26
CA ALA A 233 -10.74 11.67 2.35
C ALA A 233 -11.17 12.97 1.66
N THR A 234 -10.95 14.11 2.30
CA THR A 234 -11.16 15.46 1.74
C THR A 234 -9.84 16.05 1.22
N ARG A 235 -9.92 17.24 0.61
CA ARG A 235 -8.71 18.03 0.28
C ARG A 235 -7.86 18.31 1.52
N GLU A 236 -8.49 18.58 2.66
CA GLU A 236 -7.78 18.83 3.90
C GLU A 236 -7.04 17.59 4.39
N ASP A 237 -7.70 16.42 4.33
CA ASP A 237 -7.10 15.13 4.71
C ASP A 237 -5.86 14.78 3.85
N LEU A 238 -5.81 15.21 2.58
CA LEU A 238 -4.73 14.87 1.64
C LEU A 238 -3.68 15.98 1.40
N PHE A 239 -4.04 17.24 1.64
CA PHE A 239 -3.22 18.43 1.35
C PHE A 239 -3.16 19.48 2.47
N GLY A 240 -4.11 19.49 3.40
CA GLY A 240 -4.41 20.65 4.23
C GLY A 240 -3.92 20.62 5.68
N GLY A 241 -3.16 19.62 6.11
CA GLY A 241 -2.45 19.71 7.39
C GLY A 241 -1.01 20.23 7.22
N PRO A 242 -0.44 21.02 8.16
CA PRO A 242 0.95 20.76 8.52
C PRO A 242 1.08 19.26 8.85
N GLU A 243 2.29 18.68 8.76
CA GLU A 243 2.52 17.37 9.39
C GLU A 243 1.81 17.35 10.74
N PRO A 244 1.03 16.32 11.07
CA PRO A 244 0.22 16.35 12.28
C PRO A 244 1.15 16.71 13.43
N GLU A 245 0.94 17.90 14.02
CA GLU A 245 1.33 18.14 15.39
C GLU A 245 0.60 17.07 16.17
N VAL A 246 1.33 16.00 16.47
CA VAL A 246 0.96 15.07 17.52
C VAL A 246 1.06 15.89 18.79
N GLU A 247 0.02 16.68 19.09
CA GLU A 247 -0.27 16.96 20.48
C GLU A 247 -0.31 15.58 21.16
N PRO A 248 0.35 15.42 22.31
CA PRO A 248 0.38 14.16 23.02
C PRO A 248 -1.01 13.93 23.63
N GLU A 249 -2.01 13.63 22.81
CA GLU A 249 -3.15 12.89 23.28
C GLU A 249 -2.59 11.61 23.85
N SER A 250 -2.76 11.47 25.16
CA SER A 250 -2.37 10.32 25.93
C SER A 250 -2.72 9.09 25.12
N CYS A 251 -1.69 8.33 24.77
CA CYS A 251 -1.85 6.98 24.28
C CYS A 251 -2.84 6.31 25.23
N GLY A 252 -4.09 6.16 24.79
CA GLY A 252 -4.97 5.16 25.36
C GLY A 252 -4.15 3.87 25.35
N PRO A 253 -4.07 3.13 26.46
CA PRO A 253 -3.04 2.13 26.68
C PRO A 253 -2.89 1.29 25.41
N ALA A 254 -1.70 1.35 24.80
CA ALA A 254 -1.38 0.63 23.60
C ALA A 254 -1.89 -0.81 23.76
N PRO A 255 -2.47 -1.46 22.73
CA PRO A 255 -2.91 -2.84 22.85
C PRO A 255 -1.75 -3.62 23.47
N ALA A 256 -2.00 -4.23 24.63
CA ALA A 256 -0.95 -4.78 25.48
C ALA A 256 -0.05 -5.70 24.63
N GLY A 257 1.15 -5.22 24.27
CA GLY A 257 2.07 -5.94 23.37
C GLY A 257 2.83 -5.14 22.29
N SER A 258 2.59 -3.84 22.09
CA SER A 258 3.39 -3.05 21.13
C SER A 258 4.74 -2.64 21.73
N SER A 259 5.81 -3.36 21.39
CA SER A 259 7.17 -2.98 21.74
C SER A 259 7.53 -1.63 21.08
N PRO A 260 8.14 -0.68 21.81
CA PRO A 260 8.55 0.62 21.23
C PRO A 260 9.50 0.42 20.05
N LEU A 261 9.35 1.24 19.00
CA LEU A 261 10.22 1.21 17.81
C LEU A 261 11.47 2.06 18.07
N LEU A 262 12.65 1.46 17.88
CA LEU A 262 13.94 2.13 17.91
C LEU A 262 14.45 2.28 16.47
N LEU A 263 14.72 3.52 16.06
CA LEU A 263 15.32 3.84 14.76
C LEU A 263 16.82 4.07 14.92
N VAL A 264 17.60 3.34 14.13
CA VAL A 264 19.06 3.47 14.02
C VAL A 264 19.40 3.59 12.54
N ALA A 265 20.36 4.40 12.15
CA ALA A 265 20.89 4.37 10.80
C ALA A 265 22.34 3.90 10.84
N ALA A 266 22.69 3.00 9.92
CA ALA A 266 24.01 2.39 9.82
C ALA A 266 24.63 2.64 8.44
N CYS A 267 25.96 2.69 8.37
CA CYS A 267 26.69 2.94 7.14
C CYS A 267 27.79 1.90 6.93
N ALA A 268 27.72 1.16 5.83
CA ALA A 268 28.82 0.38 5.31
C ALA A 268 29.74 1.30 4.49
N LEU A 269 30.79 1.80 5.16
CA LEU A 269 31.89 2.51 4.51
C LEU A 269 32.75 1.50 3.74
N ILE A 270 32.95 1.74 2.45
CA ILE A 270 33.69 0.84 1.56
C ILE A 270 34.92 1.58 1.02
N ASP A 271 36.11 1.03 1.28
CA ASP A 271 37.36 1.61 0.79
C ASP A 271 37.66 1.23 -0.67
N ALA A 272 38.77 1.74 -1.21
CA ALA A 272 39.21 1.46 -2.57
C ALA A 272 39.56 -0.02 -2.83
N ASP A 273 39.83 -0.80 -1.77
CA ASP A 273 40.12 -2.23 -1.84
C ASP A 273 38.85 -3.09 -1.70
N GLY A 274 37.66 -2.48 -1.65
CA GLY A 274 36.39 -3.15 -1.49
C GLY A 274 36.13 -3.66 -0.07
N ARG A 275 36.90 -3.22 0.94
CA ARG A 275 36.70 -3.61 2.33
C ARG A 275 35.66 -2.73 3.00
N VAL A 276 34.89 -3.33 3.90
CA VAL A 276 33.87 -2.65 4.71
C VAL A 276 34.45 -2.31 6.08
N LEU A 277 34.22 -1.09 6.56
CA LEU A 277 34.62 -0.67 7.91
C LEU A 277 33.63 -1.21 8.94
N LEU A 278 34.14 -1.92 9.94
CA LEU A 278 33.42 -2.28 11.16
C LEU A 278 33.99 -1.55 12.38
N ALA A 279 33.12 -1.22 13.32
CA ALA A 279 33.46 -0.66 14.62
C ALA A 279 33.08 -1.64 15.73
N ARG A 280 33.99 -1.88 16.67
CA ARG A 280 33.73 -2.69 17.86
C ARG A 280 33.36 -1.82 19.04
N ARG A 281 32.18 -2.06 19.62
CA ARG A 281 31.70 -1.30 20.78
C ARG A 281 32.67 -1.38 21.97
N PRO A 282 33.01 -0.25 22.62
CA PRO A 282 33.84 -0.24 23.82
C PRO A 282 33.16 -0.94 25.01
N GLU A 283 33.98 -1.41 25.96
CA GLU A 283 33.49 -2.03 27.20
C GLU A 283 32.69 -1.02 28.04
N GLY A 284 31.47 -1.42 28.46
CA GLY A 284 30.57 -0.58 29.28
C GLY A 284 29.29 -0.07 28.58
N LYS A 285 29.15 -0.23 27.25
CA LYS A 285 27.88 0.05 26.52
C LYS A 285 27.00 -1.23 26.43
N ARG A 286 25.68 -1.09 26.17
CA ARG A 286 24.79 -2.25 25.90
C ARG A 286 25.33 -3.05 24.69
N MET A 287 25.48 -4.37 24.84
CA MET A 287 26.07 -5.28 23.84
C MET A 287 27.55 -5.00 23.52
N ALA A 288 28.36 -4.73 24.55
CA ALA A 288 29.81 -4.51 24.42
C ALA A 288 30.53 -5.69 23.75
N GLY A 289 31.57 -5.40 22.96
CA GLY A 289 32.45 -6.41 22.35
C GLY A 289 32.03 -6.93 20.97
N LEU A 290 30.81 -6.65 20.51
CA LEU A 290 30.36 -6.97 19.16
C LEU A 290 30.83 -5.92 18.13
N TRP A 291 31.03 -6.37 16.89
CA TRP A 291 31.35 -5.55 15.73
C TRP A 291 30.08 -5.16 15.00
N GLU A 292 29.97 -3.90 14.63
CA GLU A 292 28.81 -3.35 13.94
C GLU A 292 29.23 -2.35 12.87
N PHE A 293 28.28 -2.00 12.01
CA PHE A 293 28.45 -0.91 11.07
C PHE A 293 28.41 0.43 11.82
N PRO A 294 29.32 1.38 11.50
CA PRO A 294 29.27 2.72 12.06
C PRO A 294 27.92 3.40 11.85
N GLY A 295 27.44 4.13 12.85
CA GLY A 295 26.13 4.77 12.80
C GLY A 295 25.46 4.82 14.18
N GLY A 296 24.25 5.37 14.22
CA GLY A 296 23.63 5.69 15.49
C GLY A 296 22.14 5.95 15.41
N LYS A 297 21.58 6.32 16.56
CA LYS A 297 20.14 6.52 16.73
C LYS A 297 19.72 7.82 16.08
N LEU A 298 18.53 7.80 15.49
CA LEU A 298 17.91 9.02 14.99
C LEU A 298 17.41 9.86 16.16
N ASN A 299 17.65 11.16 16.12
CA ASN A 299 16.98 12.12 16.97
C ASN A 299 15.54 12.37 16.46
N PRO A 300 14.63 12.86 17.32
CA PRO A 300 13.29 13.25 16.89
C PRO A 300 13.32 14.24 15.73
N GLY A 301 12.63 13.93 14.62
CA GLY A 301 12.59 14.75 13.41
C GLY A 301 13.85 14.68 12.52
N GLU A 302 14.85 13.87 12.89
CA GLU A 302 16.09 13.72 12.11
C GLU A 302 15.91 12.67 11.00
N THR A 303 16.39 12.95 9.78
CA THR A 303 16.42 11.97 8.70
C THR A 303 17.55 10.94 8.92
N PRO A 304 17.43 9.70 8.40
CA PRO A 304 18.50 8.71 8.50
C PRO A 304 19.85 9.20 7.96
N GLU A 305 19.84 9.96 6.86
CA GLU A 305 21.03 10.55 6.25
C GLU A 305 21.66 11.61 7.15
N ALA A 306 20.83 12.49 7.75
CA ALA A 306 21.32 13.51 8.67
C ALA A 306 21.92 12.88 9.94
N ALA A 307 21.26 11.86 10.48
CA ALA A 307 21.77 11.07 11.61
C ALA A 307 23.12 10.44 11.26
N LEU A 308 23.25 9.78 10.11
CA LEU A 308 24.52 9.19 9.68
C LEU A 308 25.63 10.22 9.49
N ILE A 309 25.35 11.37 8.88
CA ILE A 309 26.36 12.41 8.69
C ILE A 309 26.89 12.91 10.04
N ARG A 310 25.99 13.10 11.02
CA ARG A 310 26.34 13.50 12.39
C ARG A 310 27.15 12.41 13.09
N GLU A 311 26.64 11.19 13.14
CA GLU A 311 27.26 10.04 13.83
C GLU A 311 28.64 9.72 13.23
N LEU A 312 28.78 9.64 11.90
CA LEU A 312 30.07 9.37 11.26
C LEU A 312 31.10 10.48 11.53
N ARG A 313 30.66 11.72 11.70
CA ARG A 313 31.53 12.83 12.08
C ARG A 313 31.98 12.76 13.53
N GLU A 314 31.05 12.42 14.43
CA GLU A 314 31.30 12.27 15.87
C GLU A 314 32.18 11.05 16.16
N GLU A 315 31.80 9.89 15.65
CA GLU A 315 32.45 8.60 15.92
C GLU A 315 33.75 8.39 15.16
N LEU A 316 33.80 8.80 13.89
CA LEU A 316 34.91 8.48 12.98
C LEU A 316 35.71 9.70 12.52
N GLY A 317 35.18 10.91 12.71
CA GLY A 317 35.84 12.14 12.27
C GLY A 317 35.89 12.34 10.77
N ILE A 318 34.95 11.75 10.03
CA ILE A 318 34.84 11.90 8.57
C ILE A 318 33.66 12.79 8.20
N ASP A 319 33.82 13.54 7.11
CA ASP A 319 32.73 14.33 6.53
C ASP A 319 32.14 13.58 5.34
N VAL A 320 30.85 13.27 5.43
CA VAL A 320 30.07 12.60 4.39
C VAL A 320 29.00 13.57 3.89
N ALA A 321 28.82 13.64 2.57
CA ALA A 321 27.69 14.37 1.98
C ALA A 321 26.50 13.43 1.82
N ALA A 322 25.28 13.92 1.99
CA ALA A 322 24.05 13.11 1.83
C ALA A 322 24.01 12.38 0.47
N ALA A 323 24.44 13.05 -0.61
CA ALA A 323 24.52 12.45 -1.95
C ALA A 323 25.53 11.28 -2.09
N CYS A 324 26.40 11.08 -1.10
CA CYS A 324 27.35 9.95 -1.05
C CYS A 324 26.80 8.76 -0.26
N LEU A 325 25.65 8.90 0.40
CA LEU A 325 24.95 7.84 1.11
C LEU A 325 23.92 7.22 0.16
N ALA A 326 24.20 6.00 -0.31
CA ALA A 326 23.26 5.24 -1.12
C ALA A 326 22.45 4.29 -0.23
N PRO A 327 21.11 4.38 -0.17
CA PRO A 327 20.29 3.38 0.51
C PRO A 327 20.54 2.00 -0.08
N PHE A 328 20.70 0.97 0.77
CA PHE A 328 21.02 -0.37 0.30
C PHE A 328 20.07 -1.44 0.82
N ALA A 329 19.99 -1.57 2.14
CA ALA A 329 19.13 -2.57 2.79
C ALA A 329 18.64 -2.03 4.13
N PHE A 330 17.87 -2.84 4.86
CA PHE A 330 17.54 -2.53 6.24
C PHE A 330 17.44 -3.81 7.06
N ALA A 331 17.74 -3.70 8.35
CA ALA A 331 17.45 -4.72 9.34
C ALA A 331 16.17 -4.38 10.08
N SER A 332 15.34 -5.39 10.32
CA SER A 332 14.16 -5.30 11.19
C SER A 332 14.20 -6.47 12.15
N HIS A 333 14.45 -6.18 13.44
CA HIS A 333 14.65 -7.21 14.45
C HIS A 333 13.88 -6.89 15.73
N ARG A 334 13.16 -7.89 16.28
CA ARG A 334 12.38 -7.72 17.50
C ARG A 334 13.18 -8.18 18.71
N TYR A 335 13.57 -7.25 19.56
CA TYR A 335 14.10 -7.55 20.89
C TYR A 335 12.97 -7.66 21.91
N GLU A 336 13.26 -8.25 23.08
CA GLU A 336 12.27 -8.42 24.17
C GLU A 336 11.57 -7.11 24.57
N ARG A 337 12.30 -5.99 24.52
CA ARG A 337 11.84 -4.69 25.04
C ARG A 337 11.52 -3.65 23.97
N PHE A 338 11.93 -3.85 22.72
CA PHE A 338 11.76 -2.89 21.63
C PHE A 338 11.91 -3.58 20.27
N HIS A 339 11.34 -2.98 19.23
CA HIS A 339 11.59 -3.38 17.85
C HIS A 339 12.66 -2.47 17.25
N LEU A 340 13.72 -3.02 16.67
CA LEU A 340 14.75 -2.26 15.97
C LEU A 340 14.42 -2.21 14.48
N LEU A 341 14.44 -1.01 13.90
CA LEU A 341 14.46 -0.81 12.45
C LEU A 341 15.72 0.00 12.11
N MET A 342 16.58 -0.60 11.28
CA MET A 342 17.88 -0.04 10.95
C MET A 342 18.17 -0.03 9.46
N PRO A 343 17.96 1.10 8.75
CA PRO A 343 18.44 1.27 7.39
C PRO A 343 19.97 1.23 7.32
N LEU A 344 20.49 0.51 6.33
CA LEU A 344 21.91 0.44 5.99
C LEU A 344 22.16 1.20 4.69
N PHE A 345 23.10 2.14 4.75
CA PHE A 345 23.58 2.91 3.59
C PHE A 345 24.98 2.45 3.18
N LEU A 346 25.29 2.53 1.88
CA LEU A 346 26.65 2.38 1.37
C LEU A 346 27.27 3.75 1.18
N CYS A 347 28.55 3.87 1.54
CA CYS A 347 29.32 5.07 1.28
C CYS A 347 30.71 4.69 0.77
N ARG A 348 31.06 5.17 -0.43
CA ARG A 348 32.38 4.99 -1.06
C ARG A 348 33.18 6.29 -1.11
N ARG A 349 32.57 7.42 -0.74
CA ARG A 349 33.13 8.77 -0.88
C ARG A 349 32.89 9.58 0.37
N TRP A 350 33.98 9.96 1.03
CA TRP A 350 33.98 10.83 2.21
C TRP A 350 35.27 11.65 2.25
N LYS A 351 35.33 12.64 3.15
CA LYS A 351 36.56 13.40 3.45
C LYS A 351 37.07 13.04 4.83
N GLY A 352 38.39 13.01 4.99
CA GLY A 352 39.05 12.60 6.24
C GLY A 352 39.41 11.12 6.27
N ARG A 353 40.16 10.72 7.31
CA ARG A 353 40.53 9.32 7.57
C ARG A 353 39.75 8.84 8.79
N PRO A 354 39.00 7.72 8.72
CA PRO A 354 38.30 7.16 9.88
C PRO A 354 39.24 6.93 11.06
N GLN A 355 38.86 7.44 12.23
CA GLN A 355 39.59 7.32 13.48
C GLN A 355 38.63 6.95 14.61
N PRO A 356 39.02 6.09 15.57
CA PRO A 356 38.15 5.71 16.68
C PRO A 356 38.04 6.84 17.72
N ARG A 357 37.08 7.77 17.55
CA ARG A 357 36.95 8.94 18.45
C ARG A 357 36.23 8.64 19.77
N GLU A 358 35.56 7.50 19.87
CA GLU A 358 34.87 7.05 21.08
C GLU A 358 35.56 5.86 21.77
N GLY A 359 36.81 5.57 21.41
CA GLY A 359 37.54 4.41 21.95
C GLY A 359 37.05 3.06 21.41
N GLN A 360 36.34 3.04 20.28
CA GLN A 360 36.00 1.82 19.54
C GLN A 360 37.24 1.23 18.85
N ALA A 361 37.25 -0.08 18.59
CA ALA A 361 38.25 -0.64 17.67
C ALA A 361 37.69 -0.59 16.24
N LEU A 362 38.53 -0.26 15.25
CA LEU A 362 38.14 -0.23 13.84
C LEU A 362 38.81 -1.38 13.08
N ALA A 363 38.07 -2.01 12.18
CA ALA A 363 38.60 -3.04 11.29
C ALA A 363 38.06 -2.86 9.87
N TRP A 364 38.96 -2.88 8.88
CA TRP A 364 38.60 -2.99 7.47
C TRP A 364 38.53 -4.46 7.09
N VAL A 365 37.34 -4.94 6.76
CA VAL A 365 37.05 -6.36 6.57
C VAL A 365 36.57 -6.61 5.15
N ARG A 366 37.09 -7.65 4.50
CA ARG A 366 36.57 -8.05 3.19
C ARG A 366 35.17 -8.65 3.31
N PRO A 367 34.27 -8.45 2.32
CA PRO A 367 32.89 -8.91 2.42
C PRO A 367 32.75 -10.41 2.74
N GLU A 368 33.65 -11.25 2.23
CA GLU A 368 33.62 -12.70 2.46
C GLU A 368 33.98 -13.09 3.90
N LYS A 369 34.67 -12.20 4.64
CA LYS A 369 35.10 -12.42 6.02
C LYS A 369 34.20 -11.75 7.05
N LEU A 370 33.19 -11.01 6.63
CA LEU A 370 32.28 -10.31 7.55
C LEU A 370 31.62 -11.28 8.55
N SER A 371 31.29 -12.50 8.12
CA SER A 371 30.72 -13.54 9.00
C SER A 371 31.67 -14.07 10.07
N GLU A 372 32.97 -13.80 9.98
CA GLU A 372 33.97 -14.20 10.99
C GLU A 372 33.96 -13.26 12.21
N TYR A 373 33.34 -12.08 12.08
CA TYR A 373 33.26 -11.08 13.14
C TYR A 373 31.95 -11.24 13.92
N PRO A 374 31.98 -11.36 15.26
CA PRO A 374 30.76 -11.42 16.06
C PRO A 374 29.97 -10.10 15.94
N MET A 375 28.78 -10.15 15.35
CA MET A 375 27.90 -8.99 15.15
C MET A 375 26.58 -9.15 15.92
N PRO A 376 25.83 -8.07 16.18
CA PRO A 376 24.48 -8.16 16.71
C PRO A 376 23.57 -8.99 15.77
N GLU A 377 22.57 -9.66 16.33
CA GLU A 377 21.62 -10.48 15.55
C GLU A 377 20.87 -9.71 14.46
N ALA A 378 20.71 -8.39 14.63
CA ALA A 378 20.10 -7.52 13.64
C ALA A 378 20.98 -7.30 12.41
N ASP A 379 22.31 -7.40 12.54
CA ASP A 379 23.29 -7.11 11.49
C ASP A 379 23.61 -8.35 10.65
N LEU A 380 23.47 -9.56 11.23
CA LEU A 380 23.75 -10.82 10.53
C LEU A 380 23.03 -10.98 9.18
N PRO A 381 21.75 -10.59 9.01
CA PRO A 381 21.06 -10.67 7.72
C PRO A 381 21.62 -9.73 6.64
N LEU A 382 22.35 -8.66 7.03
CA LEU A 382 22.93 -7.68 6.11
C LEU A 382 24.24 -8.18 5.49
N VAL A 383 24.95 -9.08 6.19
CA VAL A 383 26.23 -9.66 5.75
C VAL A 383 26.15 -10.35 4.38
N PRO A 384 25.23 -11.31 4.12
CA PRO A 384 25.16 -11.95 2.81
C PRO A 384 24.78 -10.96 1.70
N LEU A 385 23.96 -9.96 1.98
CA LEU A 385 23.60 -8.93 1.00
C LEU A 385 24.84 -8.10 0.60
N LEU A 386 25.63 -7.67 1.58
CA LEU A 386 26.88 -6.93 1.31
C LEU A 386 27.91 -7.78 0.57
N ARG A 387 28.04 -9.07 0.92
CA ARG A 387 28.96 -10.00 0.25
C ARG A 387 28.57 -10.24 -1.21
N ASP A 388 27.29 -10.36 -1.51
CA ASP A 388 26.85 -10.66 -2.87
C ASP A 388 26.83 -9.40 -3.75
N PHE A 389 26.81 -8.20 -3.15
CA PHE A 389 26.79 -6.93 -3.86
C PHE A 389 28.18 -6.33 -4.15
N LEU A 390 29.15 -6.51 -3.25
CA LEU A 390 30.52 -5.98 -3.35
C LEU A 390 31.46 -7.00 -3.99
#